data_AF-A0A392PUC8-F1
#
_entry.id   AF-A0A392PUC8-F1
#
_cell.length_a   1.000
_cell.length_b   1.000
_cell.length_c   1.000
_cell.angle_alpha   90.00
_cell.angle_beta   90.00
_cell.angle_gamma   90.00
#
_symmetry.space_group_name_H-M   'P 1'
#
loop_
_entity.id
_entity.type
_entity.pdbx_description
1 polymer ?
#
loop_
_entity_poly.entity_id
_entity_poly.type
_entity_poly.pdbx_seq_one_letter_code
_entity_poly.pdbx_strand_id
1 'polypeptide(L)'
;MLVMAYGRSYGLPVITTRGNNVYGPNQFPEKLIPKFMLLAMKGKTLPIHGDGSNVRSYLYCEDVAEAFEIILHKGEVGHVYNIGTKKERKVIDVAKDI
;
A
#
# COMPACT_ATOMS: atom_id res chain seq x y z
N MET A 1 14.55 0.70 11.71
CA MET A 1 15.55 0.05 12.60
C MET A 1 15.26 0.23 14.09
N LEU A 2 14.64 1.34 14.54
CA LEU A 2 14.38 1.59 15.97
C LEU A 2 13.46 0.55 16.63
N VAL A 3 12.34 0.17 16.00
CA VAL A 3 11.40 -0.83 16.54
C VAL A 3 12.12 -2.13 16.90
N MET A 4 12.93 -2.65 15.99
CA MET A 4 13.71 -3.88 16.20
C MET A 4 14.81 -3.71 17.27
N ALA A 5 15.45 -2.54 17.32
CA ALA A 5 16.43 -2.26 18.36
C ALA A 5 15.79 -2.29 19.75
N TYR A 6 14.61 -1.70 19.91
CA TYR A 6 13.85 -1.74 21.15
C TYR A 6 13.38 -3.15 21.53
N GLY A 7 12.93 -3.94 20.54
CA GLY A 7 12.60 -5.36 20.76
C GLY A 7 13.81 -6.15 21.29
N ARG A 8 15.00 -5.94 20.72
CA ARG A 8 16.23 -6.62 21.15
C ARG A 8 16.76 -6.12 22.49
N SER A 9 16.76 -4.82 22.73
CA SER A 9 17.37 -4.22 23.92
C SER A 9 16.50 -4.31 25.17
N TYR A 10 15.18 -4.28 25.00
CA TYR A 10 14.24 -4.19 26.13
C TYR A 10 13.21 -5.33 26.15
N GLY A 11 13.30 -6.30 25.25
CA GLY A 11 12.38 -7.44 25.20
C GLY A 11 10.95 -7.07 24.83
N LEU A 12 10.72 -5.91 24.19
CA LEU A 12 9.38 -5.49 23.81
C LEU A 12 8.80 -6.39 22.71
N PRO A 13 7.53 -6.83 22.83
CA PRO A 13 6.88 -7.64 21.82
C PRO A 13 6.53 -6.76 20.61
N VAL A 14 7.37 -6.80 19.58
CA VAL A 14 7.22 -5.98 18.37
C VAL A 14 7.06 -6.87 17.14
N ILE A 15 6.21 -6.45 16.19
CA ILE A 15 6.13 -7.02 14.86
C ILE A 15 6.17 -5.85 13.86
N THR A 16 6.85 -6.03 12.73
CA THR A 16 6.90 -5.00 11.67
C THR A 16 6.26 -5.54 10.40
N THR A 17 5.35 -4.78 9.80
CA THR A 17 4.79 -5.09 8.49
C THR A 17 5.33 -4.12 7.42
N ARG A 18 5.50 -4.60 6.18
CA ARG A 18 5.89 -3.77 5.03
C ARG A 18 4.89 -3.99 3.89
N GLY A 19 4.15 -2.94 3.54
CA GLY A 19 3.10 -2.97 2.52
C GLY A 19 3.55 -2.40 1.18
N ASN A 20 2.94 -2.86 0.08
CA ASN A 20 2.92 -2.12 -1.18
C ASN A 20 1.97 -0.90 -1.12
N ASN A 21 1.76 -0.20 -2.23
CA ASN A 21 0.83 0.94 -2.28
C ASN A 21 -0.60 0.47 -2.00
N VAL A 22 -1.25 1.01 -0.98
CA VAL A 22 -2.63 0.65 -0.64
C VAL A 22 -3.61 1.58 -1.35
N TYR A 23 -4.73 1.04 -1.82
CA TYR A 23 -5.86 1.78 -2.37
C TYR A 23 -7.19 1.25 -1.84
N GLY A 24 -8.22 2.08 -1.85
CA GLY A 24 -9.57 1.70 -1.44
C GLY A 24 -10.38 2.87 -0.88
N PRO A 25 -11.58 2.60 -0.35
CA PRO A 25 -12.42 3.59 0.31
C PRO A 25 -11.69 4.39 1.39
N ASN A 26 -12.17 5.60 1.67
CA ASN A 26 -11.64 6.51 2.70
C ASN A 26 -10.20 7.03 2.45
N GLN A 27 -9.60 6.75 1.29
CA GLN A 27 -8.31 7.32 0.91
C GLN A 27 -8.47 8.78 0.43
N PHE A 28 -7.78 9.71 1.08
CA PHE A 28 -7.79 11.12 0.67
C PHE A 28 -7.31 11.27 -0.80
N PRO A 29 -8.00 12.07 -1.64
CA PRO A 29 -7.80 12.12 -3.10
C PRO A 29 -6.56 12.91 -3.55
N GLU A 30 -5.44 12.78 -2.82
CA GLU A 30 -4.11 13.21 -3.23
C GLU A 30 -3.34 12.08 -3.93
N LYS A 31 -3.59 10.83 -3.51
CA LYS A 31 -2.94 9.63 -4.06
C LYS A 31 -3.47 9.28 -5.44
N LEU A 32 -2.67 8.55 -6.22
CA LEU A 32 -2.89 8.30 -7.65
C LEU A 32 -4.32 7.85 -7.99
N ILE A 33 -4.74 6.70 -7.45
CA ILE A 33 -6.04 6.08 -7.77
C ILE A 33 -7.23 6.99 -7.38
N PRO A 34 -7.37 7.44 -6.11
CA PRO A 34 -8.52 8.27 -5.74
C PRO A 34 -8.51 9.64 -6.43
N LYS A 35 -7.32 10.22 -6.72
CA LYS A 35 -7.20 11.45 -7.50
C LYS A 35 -7.69 11.25 -8.95
N PHE A 36 -7.29 10.15 -9.58
CA PHE A 36 -7.70 9.85 -10.95
C PHE A 36 -9.20 9.60 -11.05
N MET A 37 -9.76 8.79 -10.16
CA MET A 37 -11.22 8.57 -10.10
C MET A 37 -11.97 9.90 -9.95
N LEU A 38 -11.54 10.76 -9.03
CA LEU A 38 -12.19 12.07 -8.81
C LEU A 38 -12.11 13.00 -10.04
N LEU A 39 -11.00 12.99 -10.77
CA LEU A 39 -10.82 13.80 -11.98
C LEU A 39 -11.64 13.25 -13.14
N ALA A 40 -11.64 11.94 -13.35
CA ALA A 40 -12.43 11.26 -14.37
C ALA A 40 -13.94 11.51 -14.16
N MET A 41 -14.43 11.39 -12.92
CA MET A 41 -15.81 11.73 -12.56
C MET A 41 -16.18 13.18 -12.87
N LYS A 42 -15.20 14.10 -12.92
CA LYS A 42 -15.38 15.51 -13.26
C LYS A 42 -15.12 15.81 -14.75
N GLY A 43 -14.88 14.79 -15.57
CA GLY A 43 -14.51 14.94 -16.98
C GLY A 43 -13.18 15.67 -17.19
N LYS A 44 -12.28 15.67 -16.19
CA LYS A 44 -10.99 16.34 -16.23
C LYS A 44 -9.90 15.38 -16.70
N THR A 45 -8.83 15.93 -17.28
CA THR A 45 -7.66 15.16 -17.69
C THR A 45 -6.94 14.55 -16.50
N LEU A 46 -6.44 13.32 -16.67
CA LEU A 46 -5.67 12.61 -15.66
C LEU A 46 -4.19 13.02 -15.76
N PRO A 47 -3.60 13.64 -14.72
CA PRO A 47 -2.22 14.09 -14.79
C PRO A 47 -1.25 12.91 -14.70
N ILE A 48 -0.54 12.65 -15.78
CA ILE A 48 0.57 11.68 -15.83
C ILE A 48 1.88 12.43 -15.67
N HIS A 49 2.69 12.05 -14.68
CA HIS A 49 4.02 12.60 -14.48
C HIS A 49 5.07 11.78 -15.24
N GLY A 50 5.96 12.47 -15.96
CA GLY A 50 6.92 11.82 -16.85
C GLY A 50 6.21 11.10 -17.99
N ASP A 51 6.68 9.90 -18.32
CA ASP A 51 6.10 9.05 -19.36
C ASP A 51 5.05 8.05 -18.82
N GLY A 52 4.76 8.08 -17.52
CA GLY A 52 3.82 7.16 -16.87
C GLY A 52 4.33 5.72 -16.75
N SER A 53 5.60 5.44 -17.03
CA SER A 53 6.19 4.10 -16.99
C SER A 53 6.50 3.60 -15.56
N ASN A 54 6.44 4.48 -14.56
CA ASN A 54 6.66 4.15 -13.16
C ASN A 54 5.77 2.99 -12.70
N VAL A 55 6.41 1.95 -12.19
CA VAL A 55 5.74 0.70 -11.78
C VAL A 55 5.51 0.70 -10.28
N ARG A 56 4.30 0.31 -9.85
CA ARG A 56 3.97 0.01 -8.46
C ARG A 56 3.08 -1.22 -8.37
N SER A 57 3.16 -1.91 -7.25
CA SER A 57 2.17 -2.91 -6.83
C SER A 57 1.09 -2.20 -6.01
N TYR A 58 -0.18 -2.52 -6.28
CA TYR A 58 -1.33 -1.94 -5.57
C TYR A 58 -2.08 -3.04 -4.82
N LEU A 59 -2.34 -2.80 -3.54
CA LEU A 59 -3.12 -3.70 -2.67
C LEU A 59 -4.41 -3.04 -2.24
N TYR A 60 -5.50 -3.79 -2.24
CA TYR A 60 -6.77 -3.30 -1.75
C TYR A 60 -6.73 -3.20 -0.22
N CYS A 61 -7.37 -2.17 0.35
CA CYS A 61 -7.26 -1.87 1.77
C CYS A 61 -7.79 -2.98 2.68
N GLU A 62 -8.81 -3.72 2.24
CA GLU A 62 -9.37 -4.84 3.01
C GLU A 62 -8.40 -6.02 3.09
N ASP A 63 -7.70 -6.36 1.98
CA ASP A 63 -6.65 -7.40 1.99
C ASP A 63 -5.54 -7.06 2.99
N VAL A 64 -5.21 -5.77 3.13
CA VAL A 64 -4.20 -5.30 4.09
C VAL A 64 -4.71 -5.40 5.52
N ALA A 65 -5.98 -5.08 5.76
CA ALA A 65 -6.61 -5.20 7.07
C ALA A 65 -6.66 -6.68 7.52
N GLU A 66 -7.05 -7.59 6.62
CA GLU A 66 -7.02 -9.04 6.88
C GLU A 66 -5.60 -9.53 7.19
N ALA A 67 -4.61 -9.09 6.42
CA ALA A 67 -3.21 -9.43 6.68
C ALA A 67 -2.76 -8.94 8.07
N PHE A 68 -3.17 -7.74 8.50
CA PHE A 68 -2.89 -7.25 9.86
C PHE A 68 -3.55 -8.11 10.93
N GLU A 69 -4.81 -8.52 10.75
CA GLU A 69 -5.51 -9.40 11.69
C GLU A 69 -4.78 -10.75 11.83
N ILE A 70 -4.40 -11.38 10.72
CA ILE A 70 -3.67 -12.65 10.73
C ILE A 70 -2.32 -12.50 11.45
N ILE A 71 -1.56 -11.46 11.13
CA ILE A 71 -0.24 -11.22 11.71
C ILE A 71 -0.35 -10.87 13.20
N LEU A 72 -1.40 -10.15 13.61
CA LEU A 72 -1.64 -9.84 15.01
C LEU A 72 -1.88 -11.10 15.84
N HIS A 73 -2.66 -12.05 15.31
CA HIS A 73 -3.02 -13.27 16.04
C HIS A 73 -2.01 -14.41 15.91
N LYS A 74 -1.31 -14.51 14.77
CA LYS A 74 -0.47 -15.67 14.42
C LYS A 74 0.97 -15.31 14.09
N GLY A 75 1.30 -14.03 14.05
CA GLY A 75 2.64 -13.56 13.76
C GLY A 75 3.62 -13.86 14.89
N GLU A 76 4.88 -14.10 14.53
CA GLU A 76 5.95 -14.33 15.48
C GLU A 76 6.53 -12.99 15.93
N VAL A 77 6.66 -12.81 17.25
CA VAL A 77 7.28 -11.63 17.84
C VAL A 77 8.71 -11.48 17.33
N GLY A 78 9.11 -10.25 17.01
CA GLY A 78 10.42 -9.92 16.46
C GLY A 78 10.54 -10.13 14.96
N HIS A 79 9.49 -10.61 14.27
CA HIS A 79 9.53 -10.83 12.83
C HIS A 79 9.04 -9.65 12.00
N VAL A 80 9.46 -9.69 10.73
CA VAL A 80 9.03 -8.75 9.70
C VAL A 80 8.23 -9.48 8.64
N TYR A 81 7.04 -8.99 8.34
CA TYR A 81 6.13 -9.55 7.33
C TYR A 81 5.96 -8.59 6.16
N ASN A 82 6.22 -9.06 4.94
CA ASN A 82 5.92 -8.31 3.72
C ASN A 82 4.50 -8.63 3.27
N ILE A 83 3.63 -7.63 3.21
CA ILE A 83 2.25 -7.71 2.72
C ILE A 83 2.26 -7.10 1.33
N GLY A 84 2.15 -7.93 0.30
CA GLY A 84 2.43 -7.50 -1.06
C GLY A 84 1.74 -8.32 -2.12
N THR A 85 1.75 -7.78 -3.33
CA THR A 85 1.39 -8.52 -4.54
C THR A 85 2.54 -8.50 -5.54
N LYS A 86 2.70 -9.61 -6.25
CA LYS A 86 3.63 -9.72 -7.40
C LYS A 86 3.09 -9.01 -8.64
N LYS A 87 1.83 -8.56 -8.62
CA LYS A 87 1.22 -7.84 -9.74
C LYS A 87 1.65 -6.38 -9.72
N GLU A 88 2.53 -6.07 -10.65
CA GLU A 88 3.02 -4.74 -10.92
C GLU A 88 2.18 -4.05 -12.01
N ARG A 89 1.96 -2.74 -11.85
CA ARG A 89 1.19 -1.91 -12.78
C ARG A 89 1.91 -0.59 -13.02
N LYS A 90 2.03 -0.19 -14.29
CA LYS A 90 2.51 1.16 -14.64
C LYS A 90 1.41 2.18 -14.31
N VAL A 91 1.82 3.40 -13.98
CA VAL A 91 0.88 4.51 -13.76
C VAL A 91 -0.05 4.72 -14.96
N ILE A 92 0.49 4.63 -16.19
CA ILE A 92 -0.31 4.80 -17.41
C ILE A 92 -1.36 3.70 -17.58
N ASP A 93 -1.06 2.49 -17.14
CA ASP A 93 -2.02 1.38 -17.23
C ASP A 93 -3.12 1.54 -16.18
N VAL A 94 -2.81 2.07 -14.99
CA VAL A 94 -3.84 2.41 -13.99
C VAL A 94 -4.76 3.52 -14.51
N ALA A 95 -4.22 4.52 -15.20
CA ALA A 95 -5.01 5.60 -15.79
C ALA A 95 -5.99 5.12 -16.88
N LYS A 96 -5.64 4.06 -17.61
CA LYS A 96 -6.50 3.50 -18.68
C LYS A 96 -7.68 2.67 -18.15
N ASP A 97 -7.53 2.10 -16.95
CA ASP A 97 -8.59 1.30 -16.32
C ASP A 97 -9.64 2.18 -15.62
N ILE A 98 -9.37 3.49 -15.43
CA ILE A 98 -10.23 4.47 -14.77
C ILE A 98 -10.92 5.33 -15.83
#